data_AF-A0A9X1DP62-F1
#
_entry.id   AF-A0A9X1DP62-F1
#
_cell.length_a   1.000
_cell.length_b   1.000
_cell.length_c   1.000
_cell.angle_alpha   90.00
_cell.angle_beta   90.00
_cell.angle_gamma   90.00
#
_symmetry.space_group_name_H-M   'P 1'
#
loop_
_entity.id
_entity.type
_entity.pdbx_description
1 polymer ?
#
loop_
_entity_poly.entity_id
_entity_poly.type
_entity_poly.pdbx_seq_one_letter_code
_entity_poly.pdbx_strand_id
1 'polypeptide(L)' 'MQSPCILEVNGQFFLVIEIDDVATLRIRISSILATTLIGLGFPVCGK' A
#
# COMPACT_ATOMS: atom_id res chain seq x y z
N MET A 1 1.70 3.94 -14.50
CA MET A 1 2.60 3.71 -13.36
C MET A 1 2.10 4.52 -12.17
N GLN A 2 1.10 3.98 -11.48
CA GLN A 2 0.63 4.51 -10.21
C GLN A 2 1.74 4.32 -9.17
N SER A 3 1.96 5.33 -8.33
CA SER A 3 2.91 5.23 -7.23
C SER A 3 2.47 4.15 -6.24
N PRO A 4 3.42 3.40 -5.64
CA PRO A 4 3.10 2.41 -4.61
C PRO A 4 2.25 3.03 -3.51
N CYS A 5 1.19 2.35 -3.09
CA CYS A 5 0.24 2.85 -2.11
C CYS A 5 -0.06 1.82 -1.02
N ILE A 6 -0.55 2.31 0.11
CA ILE A 6 -0.94 1.48 1.25
C ILE A 6 -2.42 1.19 1.18
N LEU A 7 -2.78 -0.09 1.24
CA LEU A 7 -4.15 -0.57 1.25
C LEU A 7 -4.46 -1.21 2.60
N GLU A 8 -5.57 -0.79 3.23
CA GLU A 8 -6.11 -1.45 4.42
C GLU A 8 -7.36 -2.26 4.03
N VAL A 9 -7.39 -3.54 4.36
CA VAL A 9 -8.57 -4.40 4.19
C VAL A 9 -8.72 -5.26 5.44
N ASN A 10 -9.90 -5.18 6.07
CA ASN A 10 -10.24 -5.96 7.27
C ASN A 10 -9.18 -5.85 8.39
N GLY A 11 -8.66 -4.64 8.63
CA GLY A 11 -7.64 -4.37 9.66
C GLY A 11 -6.24 -4.90 9.32
N GLN A 12 -6.02 -5.39 8.10
CA GLN A 12 -4.70 -5.79 7.61
C GLN A 12 -4.19 -4.77 6.58
N PHE A 13 -2.89 -4.49 6.64
CA PHE A 13 -2.23 -3.54 5.77
C PHE A 13 -1.42 -4.24 4.68
N PHE A 14 -1.41 -3.64 3.50
CA PHE A 14 -0.69 -4.13 2.34
C PHE A 14 -0.01 -2.97 1.62
N LEU A 15 1.23 -3.20 1.18
CA LEU A 15 1.88 -2.36 0.19
C LEU A 15 1.48 -2.87 -1.19
N VAL A 16 0.86 -2.00 -1.98
CA VAL A 16 0.39 -2.27 -3.32
C VAL A 16 1.35 -1.59 -4.30
N ILE A 17 1.90 -2.37 -5.23
CA ILE A 17 2.81 -1.91 -6.28
C ILE A 17 2.24 -2.34 -7.62
N GLU A 18 1.94 -1.39 -8.49
CA GLU A 18 1.60 -1.67 -9.88
C GLU A 18 2.89 -1.95 -10.65
N ILE A 19 2.99 -3.12 -11.28
CA ILE A 19 4.18 -3.53 -12.04
C ILE A 19 3.98 -3.20 -13.53
N ASP A 20 2.79 -3.48 -14.04
CA ASP A 20 2.34 -3.21 -15.42
C ASP A 20 0.80 -3.15 -15.43
N ASP A 21 0.17 -2.82 -16.56
CA ASP A 21 -1.28 -2.63 -16.71
C ASP A 21 -2.13 -3.88 -16.35
N VAL A 22 -1.49 -5.03 -16.17
CA VAL A 22 -2.13 -6.33 -15.88
C VAL A 22 -1.75 -6.92 -14.52
N ALA A 23 -0.76 -6.37 -13.82
CA ALA A 23 -0.18 -7.00 -12.64
C ALA A 23 -0.02 -6.03 -11.47
N THR A 24 -0.66 -6.39 -10.35
CA THR A 24 -0.53 -5.68 -9.08
C THR A 24 0.08 -6.61 -8.03
N LEU A 25 1.22 -6.21 -7.46
CA LEU A 25 1.83 -6.92 -6.33
C LEU A 25 1.23 -6.39 -5.03
N ARG A 26 0.73 -7.30 -4.19
CA ARG A 26 0.17 -6.97 -2.87
C ARG A 26 0.97 -7.67 -1.78
N ILE A 27 1.80 -6.90 -1.09
CA ILE A 27 2.68 -7.40 -0.02
C ILE A 27 2.05 -7.08 1.32
N ARG A 28 1.75 -8.09 2.14
CA ARG A 28 1.28 -7.86 3.50
C ARG A 28 2.37 -7.20 4.33
N ILE A 29 2.03 -6.12 5.03
CA ILE A 29 2.93 -5.40 5.93
C ILE A 29 2.34 -5.34 7.33
N SER A 30 3.20 -5.12 8.33
CA SER A 30 2.75 -4.89 9.70
C SER A 30 2.03 -3.55 9.81
N SER A 31 1.14 -3.43 10.80
CA SER A 31 0.45 -2.17 11.11
C SER A 31 1.43 -1.05 11.43
N ILE A 32 2.49 -1.34 12.20
CA ILE A 32 3.54 -0.37 12.54
C ILE A 32 4.21 0.19 11.28
N LEU A 33 4.58 -0.68 10.34
CA LEU A 33 5.20 -0.23 9.09
C LEU A 33 4.23 0.61 8.26
N ALA A 34 2.98 0.18 8.16
CA ALA A 34 1.94 0.90 7.43
C ALA A 34 1.70 2.31 8.01
N THR A 35 1.50 2.42 9.33
CA THR A 35 1.28 3.72 9.98
C THR A 35 2.49 4.62 9.89
N THR A 36 3.70 4.06 9.96
CA THR A 36 4.95 4.83 9.80
C THR A 36 5.02 5.43 8.40
N LEU A 37 4.80 4.61 7.37
CA LEU A 37 4.83 5.06 5.98
C LEU A 37 3.74 6.12 5.72
N ILE A 38 2.50 5.90 6.18
CA ILE A 38 1.41 6.88 6.06
C ILE A 38 1.81 8.21 6.75
N GLY A 39 2.41 8.14 7.94
CA GLY A 39 2.90 9.33 8.65
C GLY A 39 4.03 10.07 7.93
N LEU A 40 4.81 9.36 7.11
CA LEU A 40 5.84 9.93 6.23
C LEU A 40 5.27 10.45 4.89
N GLY A 41 3.96 10.38 4.69
CA GLY A 41 3.29 10.87 3.49
C GLY A 41 3.17 9.85 2.35
N PHE A 42 3.39 8.55 2.60
CA PHE A 42 3.08 7.53 1.60
C PHE A 42 1.58 7.55 1.26
N PRO A 43 1.22 7.43 -0.04
CA PRO A 43 -0.17 7.48 -0.46
C PRO A 43 -0.95 6.26 0.01
N VAL A 44 -2.24 6.45 0.27
CA VAL A 44 -3.19 5.38 0.59
C VAL A 44 -3.99 5.07 -0.67
N CYS A 45 -4.12 3.79 -1.02
CA CYS A 45 -4.81 3.40 -2.24
C CYS A 45 -6.27 3.88 -2.21
N GLY A 46 -6.70 4.57 -3.28
CA GLY A 46 -8.06 5.09 -3.40
C GLY A 46 -8.35 6.39 -2.64
N LYS A 47 -7.33 7.06 -2.09
CA LYS A 47 -7.41 8.41 -1.55
C LYS A 47 -6.70 9.43 -2.42
#